data_AF-A0A1G6HQY3-F1
#
_entry.id   AF-A0A1G6HQY3-F1
#
_cell.length_a   1.000
_cell.length_b   1.000
_cell.length_c   1.000
_cell.angle_alpha   90.00
_cell.angle_beta   90.00
_cell.angle_gamma   90.00
#
_symmetry.space_group_name_H-M   'P 1'
#
loop_
_entity.id
_entity.type
_entity.pdbx_description
1 polymer ?
#
loop_
_entity_poly.entity_id
_entity_poly.type
_entity_poly.pdbx_seq_one_letter_code
_entity_poly.pdbx_strand_id
1 'polypeptide(L)'
;MTQKLKMKQIPKQDRPRERLVELGASNLSSQELLAIIIGSGTKTESVQDLAKRLYAFFQGDESLREASIEELTSIKGIGLAKAVNILASLELGKRAFKKVMPERLVIRSPQDGAEFVMEEMRLLKQEHFVCLFLNTKNQIIHRQTIFIGSLSASIVHPREVFREAVKRSAASLICIHNHPSGVRL
;
A
#
# COMPACT_ATOMS: atom_id res chain seq x y z
N MET A 1 -33.46 -13.77 28.04
CA MET A 1 -33.47 -13.40 26.61
C MET A 1 -32.96 -11.97 26.48
N THR A 2 -31.70 -11.77 26.11
CA THR A 2 -31.11 -10.43 25.97
C THR A 2 -31.56 -9.84 24.64
N GLN A 3 -32.44 -8.84 24.68
CA GLN A 3 -32.84 -8.09 23.48
C GLN A 3 -31.61 -7.41 22.88
N LYS A 4 -31.17 -7.86 21.69
CA LYS A 4 -30.06 -7.24 20.96
C LYS A 4 -30.52 -5.90 20.36
N LEU A 5 -29.81 -4.83 20.73
CA LEU A 5 -30.04 -3.47 20.25
C LEU A 5 -29.91 -3.40 18.71
N LYS A 6 -30.92 -2.84 18.04
CA LYS A 6 -30.84 -2.50 16.60
C LYS A 6 -29.83 -1.37 16.42
N MET A 7 -29.18 -1.26 15.25
CA MET A 7 -28.17 -0.21 14.96
C MET A 7 -28.63 1.21 15.28
N LYS A 8 -29.94 1.50 15.13
CA LYS A 8 -30.55 2.79 15.47
C LYS A 8 -30.51 3.11 16.97
N GLN A 9 -30.41 2.10 17.83
CA GLN A 9 -30.37 2.20 19.29
C GLN A 9 -28.94 2.29 19.84
N ILE A 10 -27.93 2.07 19.00
CA ILE A 10 -26.53 2.35 19.34
C ILE A 10 -26.35 3.87 19.26
N PRO A 11 -25.79 4.52 20.31
CA PRO A 11 -25.44 5.93 20.27
C PRO A 11 -24.63 6.23 19.01
N LYS A 12 -24.90 7.37 18.35
CA LYS A 12 -24.25 7.69 17.07
C LYS A 12 -22.72 7.61 17.16
N GLN A 13 -22.15 8.07 18.27
CA GLN A 13 -20.72 8.02 18.59
C GLN A 13 -20.12 6.61 18.69
N ASP A 14 -20.94 5.57 18.88
CA ASP A 14 -20.49 4.19 19.00
C ASP A 14 -20.68 3.40 17.69
N ARG A 15 -21.18 4.06 16.64
CA ARG A 15 -21.40 3.44 15.34
C ARG A 15 -20.11 3.49 14.52
N PRO A 16 -19.73 2.39 13.84
CA PRO A 16 -18.44 2.31 13.16
C PRO A 16 -18.19 3.42 12.13
N ARG A 17 -19.20 3.83 11.35
CA ARG A 17 -19.02 4.86 10.31
C ARG A 17 -18.77 6.24 10.91
N GLU A 18 -19.56 6.60 11.91
CA GLU A 18 -19.44 7.85 12.65
C GLU A 18 -18.09 7.91 13.38
N ARG A 19 -17.67 6.81 14.01
CA ARG A 19 -16.33 6.68 14.62
C ARG A 19 -15.20 6.83 13.61
N LEU A 20 -15.35 6.26 12.41
CA LEU A 20 -14.34 6.42 11.35
C LEU A 20 -14.17 7.89 10.95
N VAL A 21 -15.26 8.65 10.89
CA VAL A 21 -15.23 10.09 10.56
C VAL A 21 -14.60 10.90 11.71
N GLU A 22 -14.94 10.60 12.96
CA GLU A 22 -14.50 11.37 14.13
C GLU A 22 -13.07 11.03 14.56
N LEU A 23 -12.71 9.75 14.59
CA LEU A 23 -11.44 9.25 15.14
C LEU A 23 -10.43 8.84 14.06
N GLY A 24 -10.86 8.68 12.81
CA GLY A 24 -10.03 8.18 11.71
C GLY A 24 -9.84 6.66 11.73
N ALA A 25 -9.58 6.08 10.56
CA ALA A 25 -9.54 4.63 10.37
C ALA A 25 -8.47 3.90 11.21
N SER A 26 -7.37 4.57 11.56
CA SER A 26 -6.30 4.00 12.40
C SER A 26 -6.70 3.73 13.84
N ASN A 27 -7.81 4.32 14.31
CA ASN A 27 -8.32 4.16 15.67
C ASN A 27 -9.48 3.14 15.76
N LEU A 28 -9.82 2.49 14.65
CA LEU A 28 -10.83 1.45 14.60
C LEU A 28 -10.18 0.06 14.61
N SER A 29 -10.85 -0.87 15.27
CA SER A 29 -10.49 -2.28 15.21
C SER A 29 -10.81 -2.89 13.84
N SER A 30 -10.14 -3.99 13.47
CA SER A 30 -10.42 -4.72 12.22
C SER A 30 -11.89 -5.16 12.13
N GLN A 31 -12.54 -5.49 13.26
CA GLN A 31 -13.96 -5.84 13.27
C GLN A 31 -14.86 -4.63 12.96
N GLU A 32 -14.50 -3.43 13.43
CA GLU A 32 -15.22 -2.19 13.09
C GLU A 32 -15.06 -1.84 11.60
N LEU A 33 -13.86 -1.97 11.05
CA LEU A 33 -13.61 -1.77 9.62
C LEU A 33 -14.43 -2.75 8.77
N LEU A 34 -14.47 -4.03 9.17
CA LEU A 34 -15.31 -5.04 8.52
C LEU A 34 -16.79 -4.71 8.63
N ALA A 35 -17.26 -4.25 9.79
CA ALA A 35 -18.65 -3.82 9.97
C ALA A 35 -19.04 -2.70 9.00
N ILE A 36 -18.12 -1.76 8.71
CA ILE A 36 -18.33 -0.69 7.72
C ILE A 36 -18.44 -1.25 6.30
N ILE A 37 -17.49 -2.13 5.91
CA ILE A 37 -17.42 -2.75 4.57
C ILE A 37 -18.66 -3.62 4.30
N ILE A 38 -19.08 -4.41 5.28
CA ILE A 38 -20.28 -5.27 5.21
C ILE A 38 -21.55 -4.41 5.13
N GLY A 39 -21.54 -3.26 5.81
CA GLY A 39 -22.57 -2.21 5.75
C GLY A 39 -23.84 -2.52 6.55
N SER A 40 -24.37 -3.74 6.50
CA SER A 40 -25.57 -4.13 7.25
C SER A 40 -25.52 -5.55 7.80
N GLY A 41 -26.25 -5.79 8.88
CA GLY A 41 -26.38 -7.11 9.51
C GLY A 41 -27.33 -8.03 8.75
N THR A 42 -27.95 -8.95 9.48
CA THR A 42 -29.07 -9.77 9.00
C THR A 42 -30.36 -9.38 9.74
N LYS A 43 -31.47 -10.09 9.49
CA LYS A 43 -32.71 -9.89 10.26
C LYS A 43 -32.52 -10.20 11.75
N THR A 44 -31.59 -11.08 12.10
CA THR A 44 -31.41 -11.63 13.46
C THR A 44 -30.06 -11.29 14.09
N GLU A 45 -29.15 -10.68 13.36
CA GLU A 45 -27.77 -10.41 13.79
C GLU A 45 -27.36 -8.99 13.39
N SER A 46 -26.73 -8.25 14.30
CA SER A 46 -26.21 -6.90 14.01
C SER A 46 -24.99 -6.98 13.08
N VAL A 47 -24.65 -5.89 12.38
CA VAL A 47 -23.44 -5.87 11.53
C VAL A 47 -22.15 -6.00 12.37
N GLN A 48 -22.17 -5.52 13.61
CA GLN A 48 -21.04 -5.63 14.54
C GLN A 48 -20.82 -7.09 14.97
N ASP A 49 -21.90 -7.81 15.31
CA ASP A 49 -21.81 -9.22 15.68
C ASP A 49 -21.38 -10.08 14.48
N LEU A 50 -21.96 -9.80 13.30
CA LEU A 50 -21.59 -10.47 12.06
C LEU A 50 -20.11 -10.25 11.72
N ALA A 51 -19.61 -9.02 11.86
CA ALA A 51 -18.19 -8.71 11.63
C ALA A 51 -17.27 -9.38 12.65
N LYS A 52 -17.63 -9.42 13.94
CA LYS A 52 -16.89 -10.14 14.97
C LYS A 52 -16.79 -11.64 14.66
N ARG A 53 -17.91 -12.25 14.25
CA ARG A 53 -17.96 -13.67 13.91
C ARG A 53 -17.17 -13.99 12.65
N LEU A 54 -17.25 -13.14 11.63
CA LEU A 54 -16.42 -13.27 10.42
C LEU A 54 -14.93 -13.16 10.77
N TYR A 55 -14.55 -12.17 11.57
CA TYR A 55 -13.15 -12.00 11.98
C TYR A 55 -12.64 -13.19 12.80
N ALA A 56 -13.46 -13.73 13.70
CA ALA A 56 -13.11 -14.91 14.49
C ALA A 56 -12.98 -16.18 13.62
N PHE A 57 -13.81 -16.34 12.59
CA PHE A 57 -13.73 -17.47 11.66
C PHE A 57 -12.37 -17.53 10.94
N PHE A 58 -11.85 -16.36 10.52
CA PHE A 58 -10.53 -16.26 9.90
C PHE A 58 -9.37 -16.07 10.90
N GLN A 59 -9.64 -16.04 12.20
CA GLN A 59 -8.61 -15.97 13.26
C GLN A 59 -7.64 -14.78 13.16
N GLY A 60 -7.97 -13.72 12.41
CA GLY A 60 -7.13 -12.53 12.26
C GLY A 60 -7.09 -11.98 10.85
N ASP A 61 -6.35 -10.87 10.69
CA ASP A 61 -6.20 -10.18 9.41
C ASP A 61 -5.40 -10.99 8.37
N GLU A 62 -4.43 -11.81 8.82
CA GLU A 62 -3.56 -12.59 7.93
C GLU A 62 -4.36 -13.63 7.13
N SER A 63 -5.12 -14.51 7.79
CA SER A 63 -5.90 -15.52 7.06
C SER A 63 -7.09 -14.90 6.34
N LEU A 64 -7.66 -13.80 6.86
CA LEU A 64 -8.73 -13.08 6.17
C LEU A 64 -8.26 -12.50 4.82
N ARG A 65 -6.99 -12.09 4.72
CA ARG A 65 -6.41 -11.55 3.48
C ARG A 65 -6.37 -12.57 2.34
N GLU A 66 -6.35 -13.86 2.67
CA GLU A 66 -6.31 -14.96 1.71
C GLU A 66 -7.68 -15.61 1.49
N ALA A 67 -8.73 -15.05 2.09
CA ALA A 67 -10.08 -15.59 2.00
C ALA A 67 -10.55 -15.76 0.55
N SER A 68 -11.14 -16.91 0.28
CA SER A 68 -11.85 -17.21 -0.96
C SER A 68 -13.32 -16.75 -0.92
N ILE A 69 -13.95 -16.69 -2.10
CA ILE A 69 -15.38 -16.34 -2.17
C ILE A 69 -16.24 -17.45 -1.54
N GLU A 70 -15.82 -18.71 -1.66
CA GLU A 70 -16.48 -19.88 -1.09
C GLU A 70 -16.46 -19.85 0.44
N GLU A 71 -15.29 -19.57 1.03
CA GLU A 71 -15.14 -19.44 2.48
C GLU A 71 -15.99 -18.28 3.04
N LEU A 72 -15.94 -17.11 2.40
CA LEU A 72 -16.75 -15.96 2.82
C LEU A 72 -18.25 -16.25 2.74
N THR A 73 -18.70 -16.87 1.65
CA THR A 73 -20.12 -17.18 1.44
C THR A 73 -20.63 -18.34 2.28
N SER A 74 -19.74 -19.18 2.83
CA SER A 74 -20.08 -20.20 3.84
C SER A 74 -20.56 -19.59 5.16
N ILE A 75 -20.19 -18.34 5.45
CA ILE A 75 -20.57 -17.63 6.67
C ILE A 75 -22.00 -17.10 6.51
N LYS A 76 -22.95 -17.71 7.25
CA LYS A 76 -24.35 -17.27 7.28
C LYS A 76 -24.45 -15.74 7.49
N GLY A 77 -25.13 -15.05 6.58
CA GLY A 77 -25.27 -13.58 6.62
C GLY A 77 -24.31 -12.81 5.70
N ILE A 78 -23.33 -13.50 5.10
CA ILE A 78 -22.43 -13.00 4.07
C ILE A 78 -22.81 -13.64 2.74
N GLY A 79 -23.73 -12.99 2.01
CA GLY A 79 -24.03 -13.37 0.63
C GLY A 79 -22.99 -12.85 -0.35
N LEU A 80 -23.12 -13.23 -1.62
CA LEU A 80 -22.19 -12.88 -2.69
C LEU A 80 -21.80 -11.40 -2.72
N ALA A 81 -22.78 -10.49 -2.62
CA ALA A 81 -22.51 -9.05 -2.64
C ALA A 81 -21.58 -8.58 -1.50
N LYS A 82 -21.80 -9.09 -0.27
CA LYS A 82 -20.95 -8.74 0.88
C LYS A 82 -19.56 -9.37 0.74
N ALA A 83 -19.49 -10.61 0.26
CA ALA A 83 -18.22 -11.29 0.03
C ALA A 83 -17.36 -10.57 -1.03
N VAL A 84 -17.96 -10.17 -2.16
CA VAL A 84 -17.29 -9.39 -3.21
C VAL A 84 -16.77 -8.05 -2.68
N ASN A 85 -17.55 -7.34 -1.84
CA ASN A 85 -17.08 -6.09 -1.23
C ASN A 85 -15.85 -6.30 -0.32
N ILE A 86 -15.82 -7.38 0.44
CA ILE A 86 -14.68 -7.73 1.30
C ILE A 86 -13.44 -8.01 0.43
N LEU A 87 -13.57 -8.91 -0.56
CA LEU A 87 -12.48 -9.26 -1.46
C LEU A 87 -11.93 -8.03 -2.21
N ALA A 88 -12.81 -7.17 -2.72
CA ALA A 88 -12.40 -5.94 -3.39
C ALA A 88 -11.62 -5.01 -2.45
N SER A 89 -12.06 -4.87 -1.19
CA SER A 89 -11.39 -4.04 -0.19
C SER A 89 -10.00 -4.59 0.17
N LEU A 90 -9.88 -5.90 0.34
CA LEU A 90 -8.62 -6.57 0.63
C LEU A 90 -7.63 -6.47 -0.54
N GLU A 91 -8.09 -6.66 -1.77
CA GLU A 91 -7.25 -6.54 -2.96
C GLU A 91 -6.79 -5.09 -3.17
N LEU A 92 -7.64 -4.09 -2.92
CA LEU A 92 -7.23 -2.68 -2.93
C LEU A 92 -6.14 -2.41 -1.90
N GLY A 93 -6.28 -2.93 -0.68
CA GLY A 93 -5.24 -2.87 0.35
C GLY A 93 -3.94 -3.53 -0.13
N LYS A 94 -4.02 -4.76 -0.65
CA LYS A 94 -2.87 -5.50 -1.20
C LYS A 94 -2.18 -4.72 -2.31
N ARG A 95 -2.90 -4.09 -3.23
CA ARG A 95 -2.34 -3.24 -4.30
C ARG A 95 -1.70 -1.97 -3.77
N ALA A 96 -2.33 -1.32 -2.80
CA ALA A 96 -1.77 -0.13 -2.16
C ALA A 96 -0.42 -0.45 -1.50
N PHE A 97 -0.30 -1.60 -0.82
CA PHE A 97 0.96 -2.07 -0.24
C PHE A 97 1.95 -2.60 -1.28
N LYS A 98 1.50 -3.32 -2.32
CA LYS A 98 2.37 -3.84 -3.40
C LYS A 98 2.97 -2.71 -4.25
N LYS A 99 2.28 -1.58 -4.39
CA LYS A 99 2.84 -0.38 -5.02
C LYS A 99 3.96 0.28 -4.18
N VAL A 100 4.03 -0.04 -2.88
CA VAL A 100 5.11 0.38 -1.97
C VAL A 100 6.24 -0.67 -1.91
N MET A 101 5.96 -1.93 -2.29
CA MET A 101 6.95 -3.01 -2.36
C MET A 101 6.70 -3.92 -3.58
N PRO A 102 7.35 -3.66 -4.72
CA PRO A 102 7.94 -4.78 -5.47
C PRO A 102 8.89 -5.51 -4.50
N GLU A 103 9.24 -6.78 -4.75
CA GLU A 103 10.46 -7.33 -4.12
C GLU A 103 11.55 -6.28 -4.31
N ARG A 104 11.95 -5.61 -3.22
CA ARG A 104 12.82 -4.45 -3.37
C ARG A 104 14.13 -5.01 -3.86
N LEU A 105 14.42 -4.76 -5.13
CA LEU A 105 15.62 -5.24 -5.79
C LEU A 105 16.81 -4.87 -4.90
N VAL A 106 17.53 -5.90 -4.46
CA VAL A 106 18.70 -5.75 -3.60
C VAL A 106 19.87 -5.46 -4.51
N ILE A 107 20.50 -4.32 -4.33
CA ILE A 107 21.73 -3.99 -5.03
C ILE A 107 22.90 -4.73 -4.37
N ARG A 108 23.47 -5.69 -5.09
CA ARG A 108 24.68 -6.44 -4.76
C ARG A 108 25.87 -5.98 -5.59
N SER A 109 25.61 -5.37 -6.74
CA SER A 109 26.64 -4.86 -7.65
C SER A 109 26.20 -3.56 -8.36
N PRO A 110 27.13 -2.75 -8.88
CA PRO A 110 26.77 -1.61 -9.74
C PRO A 110 25.92 -2.01 -10.95
N GLN A 111 26.09 -3.24 -11.47
CA GLN A 111 25.32 -3.79 -12.58
C GLN A 111 23.84 -3.91 -12.24
N ASP A 112 23.49 -4.35 -11.03
CA ASP A 112 22.10 -4.46 -10.59
C ASP A 112 21.38 -3.10 -10.64
N GLY A 113 22.09 -2.03 -10.27
CA GLY A 113 21.58 -0.66 -10.33
C GLY A 113 21.42 -0.14 -11.76
N ALA A 114 22.38 -0.48 -12.63
CA ALA A 114 22.30 -0.16 -14.06
C ALA A 114 21.12 -0.88 -14.73
N GLU A 115 21.01 -2.20 -14.57
CA GLU A 115 19.93 -3.03 -15.12
C GLU A 115 18.55 -2.54 -14.68
N PHE A 116 18.41 -2.17 -13.40
CA PHE A 116 17.15 -1.65 -12.85
C PHE A 116 16.61 -0.41 -13.60
N VAL A 117 17.49 0.43 -14.14
CA VAL A 117 17.09 1.66 -14.86
C VAL A 117 17.32 1.57 -16.37
N MET A 118 17.99 0.53 -16.86
CA MET A 118 18.49 0.45 -18.23
C MET A 118 17.37 0.47 -19.26
N GLU A 119 16.31 -0.30 -19.06
CA GLU A 119 15.19 -0.40 -20.00
C GLU A 119 14.51 0.96 -20.22
N GLU A 120 14.35 1.75 -19.15
CA GLU A 120 13.72 3.08 -19.19
C GLU A 120 14.70 4.14 -19.72
N MET A 121 15.94 4.15 -19.22
CA MET A 121 16.88 5.24 -19.49
C MET A 121 17.55 5.15 -20.87
N ARG A 122 17.63 3.96 -21.48
CA ARG A 122 18.31 3.77 -22.78
C ARG A 122 17.65 4.50 -23.95
N LEU A 123 16.35 4.83 -23.85
CA LEU A 123 15.59 5.51 -24.92
C LEU A 123 15.49 7.02 -24.71
N LEU A 124 16.00 7.54 -23.59
CA LEU A 124 15.89 8.95 -23.26
C LEU A 124 16.81 9.78 -24.16
N LYS A 125 16.22 10.79 -24.82
CA LYS A 125 16.92 11.71 -25.74
C LYS A 125 17.62 12.87 -25.03
N GLN A 126 17.39 13.02 -23.73
CA GLN A 126 18.02 14.02 -22.86
C GLN A 126 18.79 13.33 -21.75
N GLU A 127 19.81 13.99 -21.21
CA GLU A 127 20.48 13.52 -20.01
C GLU A 127 19.52 13.57 -18.82
N HIS A 128 19.38 12.47 -18.10
CA HIS A 128 18.63 12.38 -16.87
C HIS A 128 19.58 11.94 -15.77
N PHE A 129 19.61 12.70 -14.68
CA PHE A 129 20.29 12.29 -13.46
C PHE A 129 19.27 11.70 -12.50
N VAL A 130 19.40 10.40 -12.25
CA VAL A 130 18.48 9.59 -11.44
C VAL A 130 19.21 9.10 -10.20
N CYS A 131 18.56 9.20 -9.04
CA CYS A 131 19.02 8.61 -7.80
C CYS A 131 18.15 7.42 -7.41
N LEU A 132 18.79 6.30 -7.08
CA LEU A 132 18.21 5.20 -6.34
C LEU A 132 18.55 5.36 -4.87
N PHE A 133 17.55 5.37 -4.00
CA PHE A 133 17.71 5.45 -2.56
C PHE A 133 17.53 4.06 -1.96
N LEU A 134 18.44 3.66 -1.07
CA LEU A 134 18.52 2.32 -0.52
C LEU A 134 18.34 2.31 0.99
N ASN A 135 17.85 1.20 1.54
CA ASN A 135 17.91 0.93 2.98
C ASN A 135 19.23 0.23 3.39
N THR A 136 19.37 -0.09 4.67
CA THR A 136 20.56 -0.77 5.23
C THR A 136 20.79 -2.19 4.69
N LYS A 137 19.83 -2.77 3.97
CA LYS A 137 19.95 -4.06 3.28
C LYS A 137 20.21 -3.89 1.78
N ASN A 138 20.61 -2.70 1.33
CA ASN A 138 20.79 -2.32 -0.08
C ASN A 138 19.55 -2.51 -0.96
N GLN A 139 18.36 -2.52 -0.38
CA GLN A 139 17.11 -2.63 -1.12
C GLN A 139 16.68 -1.25 -1.61
N ILE A 140 16.28 -1.15 -2.88
CA ILE A 140 15.73 0.09 -3.43
C ILE A 140 14.42 0.44 -2.71
N ILE A 141 14.42 1.57 -2.00
CA ILE A 141 13.24 2.11 -1.31
C ILE A 141 12.57 3.24 -2.09
N HIS A 142 13.31 3.91 -2.96
CA HIS A 142 12.80 4.98 -3.80
C HIS A 142 13.70 5.23 -5.02
N ARG A 143 13.11 5.74 -6.09
CA ARG A 143 13.79 6.21 -7.30
C ARG A 143 13.28 7.61 -7.61
N GLN A 144 14.19 8.54 -7.89
CA GLN A 144 13.84 9.90 -8.27
C GLN A 144 14.76 10.41 -9.38
N THR A 145 14.20 10.96 -10.45
CA THR A 145 14.94 11.83 -11.36
C THR A 145 15.15 13.17 -10.66
N ILE A 146 16.41 13.50 -10.35
CA ILE A 146 16.80 14.74 -9.67
C ILE A 146 16.93 15.88 -10.67
N PHE A 147 17.39 15.58 -11.87
CA PHE A 147 17.63 16.58 -12.90
C PHE A 147 17.41 15.99 -14.30
N ILE A 148 16.92 16.82 -15.21
CA ILE A 148 16.85 16.54 -16.65
C ILE A 148 17.62 17.65 -17.34
N GLY A 149 18.72 17.28 -17.98
CA GLY A 149 19.63 18.19 -18.65
C GLY A 149 19.27 18.50 -20.10
N SER A 150 20.01 19.47 -20.63
CA SER A 150 20.09 19.77 -22.05
C SER A 150 21.41 19.24 -22.62
N LEU A 151 21.71 19.52 -23.89
CA LEU A 151 22.83 18.93 -24.65
C LEU A 151 24.24 19.15 -24.04
N SER A 152 24.41 20.09 -23.08
CA SER A 152 25.74 20.64 -22.75
C SER A 152 26.19 20.54 -21.29
N ALA A 153 25.33 20.21 -20.32
CA ALA A 153 25.74 19.86 -18.95
C ALA A 153 24.54 19.46 -18.07
N SER A 154 24.78 18.52 -17.16
CA SER A 154 23.89 18.22 -16.03
C SER A 154 24.47 18.79 -14.72
N ILE A 155 24.02 19.97 -14.29
CA ILE A 155 24.41 20.54 -12.99
C ILE A 155 23.46 20.00 -11.93
N VAL A 156 23.90 18.96 -11.23
CA VAL A 156 23.15 18.40 -10.10
C VAL A 156 23.67 18.99 -8.82
N HIS A 157 22.81 19.73 -8.10
CA HIS A 157 23.20 20.30 -6.82
C HIS A 157 23.05 19.25 -5.70
N PRO A 158 24.11 18.95 -4.91
CA PRO A 158 24.05 17.93 -3.85
C PRO A 158 22.90 18.13 -2.86
N ARG A 159 22.55 19.38 -2.54
CA ARG A 159 21.35 19.73 -1.74
C ARG A 159 20.08 19.01 -2.19
N GLU A 160 19.82 18.95 -3.50
CA GLU A 160 18.59 18.34 -4.02
C GLU A 160 18.60 16.81 -3.85
N VAL A 161 19.77 16.19 -4.03
CA VAL A 161 19.99 14.75 -3.80
C VAL A 161 19.81 14.41 -2.32
N PHE A 162 20.52 15.12 -1.43
CA PHE A 162 20.48 14.85 0.01
C PHE A 162 19.14 15.19 0.63
N ARG A 163 18.43 16.23 0.15
CA ARG A 163 17.08 16.54 0.62
C ARG A 163 16.15 15.34 0.45
N GLU A 164 16.18 14.68 -0.71
CA GLU A 164 15.35 13.48 -0.90
C GLU A 164 15.90 12.25 -0.16
N ALA A 165 17.22 12.08 -0.04
CA ALA A 165 17.79 11.00 0.77
C ALA A 165 17.29 11.06 2.23
N VAL A 166 17.32 12.27 2.83
CA VAL A 166 16.87 12.51 4.22
C VAL A 166 15.36 12.30 4.34
N LYS A 167 14.57 12.87 3.41
CA LYS A 167 13.11 12.72 3.42
C LYS A 167 12.64 11.26 3.33
N ARG A 168 13.45 10.39 2.71
CA ARG A 168 13.16 8.96 2.56
C ARG A 168 13.85 8.07 3.60
N SER A 169 14.59 8.64 4.55
CA SER A 169 15.41 7.90 5.51
C SER A 169 16.32 6.88 4.83
N ALA A 170 16.94 7.27 3.71
CA ALA A 170 17.84 6.41 2.95
C ALA A 170 19.13 6.17 3.74
N ALA A 171 19.58 4.91 3.78
CA ALA A 171 20.87 4.55 4.37
C ALA A 171 22.03 4.80 3.40
N SER A 172 21.77 4.65 2.10
CA SER A 172 22.73 4.90 1.02
C SER A 172 21.99 5.27 -0.26
N LEU A 173 22.71 5.74 -1.27
CA LEU A 173 22.16 6.10 -2.57
C LEU A 173 23.11 5.74 -3.70
N ILE A 174 22.55 5.55 -4.89
CA ILE A 174 23.27 5.35 -6.15
C ILE A 174 22.83 6.44 -7.11
N CYS A 175 23.79 7.13 -7.72
CA CYS A 175 23.56 8.13 -8.75
C CYS A 175 23.80 7.51 -10.13
N ILE A 176 22.88 7.72 -11.05
CA ILE A 176 22.92 7.18 -12.41
C ILE A 176 22.59 8.30 -13.38
N HIS A 177 23.32 8.38 -14.49
CA HIS A 177 22.94 9.24 -15.61
C HIS A 177 23.00 8.48 -16.93
N ASN A 178 22.20 8.91 -17.90
CA ASN A 178 22.34 8.49 -19.30
C ASN A 178 23.03 9.58 -20.10
N HIS A 179 23.87 9.19 -21.07
CA HIS A 179 24.39 10.07 -22.11
C HIS A 179 23.74 9.70 -23.45
N PRO A 180 22.83 10.53 -23.99
CA PRO A 180 22.18 10.27 -25.28
C PRO A 180 23.16 10.11 -26.46
N SER A 181 24.37 10.68 -26.34
CA SER A 181 25.45 10.57 -27.31
C SER A 181 26.17 9.21 -27.30
N GLY A 182 25.92 8.36 -26.29
CA GLY A 182 26.54 7.04 -26.14
C GLY A 182 27.97 7.05 -25.59
N VAL A 183 28.58 8.21 -25.34
CA VAL A 183 29.90 8.34 -24.72
C VAL A 183 29.76 8.12 -23.20
N ARG A 184 30.48 7.15 -22.64
CA ARG A 184 30.51 6.89 -21.20
C ARG A 184 31.63 7.74 -20.57
N LEU A 185 31.31 8.45 -19.48
CA LEU A 185 32.29 9.07 -18.58
C LEU A 185 32.70 8.12 -17.45
#